data_AF-A0A8B9E036-F1
#
_entry.id   AF-A0A8B9E036-F1
#
_cell.length_a   1.000
_cell.length_b   1.000
_cell.length_c   1.000
_cell.angle_alpha   90.00
_cell.angle_beta   90.00
_cell.angle_gamma   90.00
#
_symmetry.space_group_name_H-M   'P 1'
#
loop_
_entity.id
_entity.type
_entity.pdbx_description
1 polymer ?
#
loop_
_entity_poly.entity_id
_entity_poly.type
_entity_poly.pdbx_seq_one_letter_code
_entity_poly.pdbx_strand_id
1 'polypeptide(L)'
;MNRMKETLRGVAEENSKLKSSFKSVMDENDSLKKQLSDAKEQNKKLEDRARSMQAQLNDSKQKHALVMTQKSNDSGEGLRSRKRRKEKNETGASESDKVLLNSKVYDLLTILMDWISNEHLSKIEIQGEREGNDKPQCAKENCTPENCMKLLHVVTGQLQWMPFVDPKLYMPVIQFIYWSLRQINTGNKHASMTSTMERLGEVIFKGIEHQGNLQTWSEKSTQSTPKTVLFFTSSFMPLRFLSTLILLETAKFQRVNYLTHAFRSLCVDLRTDEGKMLFLQYQCVPVVLSHLTISRKCLLSCALDALTEMARSSDKNCLQLFLEYCSTESVFRACSELLQNPGLDMCFLKKICFMLRKLSEIKSNKKMFESFALPEVIKELLRTTHPDHHHFCVDLRVILYNLGVAESNSARLESKQK
;
A
#
# COMPACT_ATOMS: atom_id res chain seq x y z
N MET A 1 -20.73 52.43 -34.09
CA MET A 1 -19.98 51.93 -35.27
C MET A 1 -18.52 51.60 -34.97
N ASN A 2 -17.77 52.47 -34.26
CA ASN A 2 -16.33 52.25 -33.97
C ASN A 2 -16.03 51.04 -33.08
N ARG A 3 -16.83 50.82 -32.01
CA ARG A 3 -16.67 49.66 -31.10
C ARG A 3 -16.79 48.31 -31.81
N MET A 4 -17.67 48.22 -32.81
CA MET A 4 -17.91 47.00 -33.59
C MET A 4 -16.76 46.73 -34.58
N LYS A 5 -16.12 47.78 -35.11
CA LYS A 5 -14.92 47.65 -35.95
C LYS A 5 -13.70 47.18 -35.14
N GLU A 6 -13.56 47.65 -33.90
CA GLU A 6 -12.49 47.19 -32.99
C GLU A 6 -12.66 45.74 -32.57
N THR A 7 -13.87 45.31 -32.23
CA THR A 7 -14.13 43.89 -31.92
C THR A 7 -13.90 42.99 -33.12
N LEU A 8 -14.28 43.41 -34.33
CA LEU A 8 -14.00 42.64 -35.56
C LEU A 8 -12.51 42.53 -35.85
N ARG A 9 -11.74 43.60 -35.61
CA ARG A 9 -10.27 43.59 -35.76
C ARG A 9 -9.62 42.66 -34.74
N GLY A 10 -10.05 42.72 -33.47
CA GLY A 10 -9.56 41.81 -32.42
C GLY A 10 -9.83 40.34 -32.73
N VAL A 11 -11.05 40.01 -33.18
CA VAL A 11 -11.40 38.65 -33.60
C VAL A 11 -10.57 38.19 -34.81
N ALA A 12 -10.29 39.07 -35.77
CA ALA A 12 -9.44 38.73 -36.92
C ALA A 12 -7.98 38.44 -36.52
N GLU A 13 -7.44 39.19 -35.55
CA GLU A 13 -6.10 38.98 -34.99
C GLU A 13 -6.01 37.69 -34.15
N GLU A 14 -7.03 37.37 -33.36
CA GLU A 14 -7.09 36.10 -32.63
C GLU A 14 -7.20 34.91 -33.57
N ASN A 15 -7.99 35.03 -34.65
CA ASN A 15 -8.17 33.97 -35.64
C ASN A 15 -6.88 33.72 -36.45
N SER A 16 -6.07 34.75 -36.69
CA SER A 16 -4.74 34.59 -37.32
C SER A 16 -3.74 33.91 -36.39
N LYS A 17 -3.74 34.25 -35.09
CA LYS A 17 -2.94 33.59 -34.05
C LYS A 17 -3.35 32.13 -33.83
N LEU A 18 -4.64 31.83 -33.85
CA LEU A 18 -5.13 30.45 -33.74
C LEU A 18 -4.70 29.61 -34.94
N LYS A 19 -4.74 30.17 -36.16
CA LYS A 19 -4.24 29.47 -37.35
C LYS A 19 -2.75 29.18 -37.29
N SER A 20 -1.93 30.12 -36.81
CA SER A 20 -0.48 29.87 -36.66
C SER A 20 -0.19 28.84 -35.57
N SER A 21 -0.91 28.88 -34.45
CA SER A 21 -0.81 27.88 -33.38
C SER A 21 -1.21 26.48 -33.88
N PHE A 22 -2.31 26.37 -34.62
CA PHE A 22 -2.74 25.10 -35.20
C PHE A 22 -1.70 24.51 -36.17
N LYS A 23 -1.06 25.37 -36.98
CA LYS A 23 0.01 24.95 -37.86
C LYS A 23 1.23 24.42 -37.09
N SER A 24 1.65 25.11 -36.03
CA SER A 24 2.74 24.65 -35.15
C SER A 24 2.44 23.27 -34.54
N VAL A 25 1.20 23.06 -34.07
CA VAL A 25 0.79 21.78 -33.48
C VAL A 25 0.78 20.65 -34.52
N MET A 26 0.39 20.92 -35.78
CA MET A 26 0.51 19.93 -36.85
C MET A 26 1.98 19.55 -37.10
N ASP A 27 2.86 20.54 -37.21
CA ASP A 27 4.29 20.31 -37.47
C ASP A 27 4.94 19.49 -36.34
N GLU A 28 4.58 19.77 -35.07
CA GLU A 28 5.00 18.99 -33.92
C GLU A 28 4.43 17.56 -33.94
N ASN A 29 3.16 17.39 -34.32
CA ASN A 29 2.52 16.07 -34.40
C ASN A 29 3.19 15.19 -35.47
N ASP A 30 3.53 15.77 -36.62
CA ASP A 30 4.22 15.05 -37.69
C ASP A 30 5.67 14.72 -37.31
N SER A 31 6.35 15.60 -36.57
CA SER A 31 7.65 15.30 -35.96
C SER A 31 7.56 14.13 -34.97
N LEU A 32 6.55 14.12 -34.09
CA LEU A 32 6.33 13.04 -33.12
C LEU A 32 6.00 11.71 -33.80
N LYS A 33 5.18 11.71 -34.86
CA LYS A 33 4.90 10.50 -35.66
C LYS A 33 6.18 9.93 -36.26
N LYS A 34 7.06 10.78 -36.77
CA LYS A 34 8.35 10.36 -37.32
C LYS A 34 9.24 9.75 -36.25
N GLN A 35 9.39 10.42 -35.09
CA GLN A 35 10.16 9.89 -33.96
C GLN A 35 9.60 8.55 -33.44
N LEU A 36 8.28 8.38 -33.40
CA LEU A 36 7.64 7.14 -33.01
C LEU A 36 7.93 6.00 -34.01
N SER A 37 7.92 6.31 -35.31
CA SER A 37 8.29 5.35 -36.35
C SER A 37 9.76 4.92 -36.24
N ASP A 38 10.67 5.88 -36.04
CA ASP A 38 12.10 5.60 -35.89
C ASP A 38 12.38 4.77 -34.62
N ALA A 39 11.71 5.10 -33.50
CA ALA A 39 11.82 4.33 -32.26
C ALA A 39 11.30 2.89 -32.42
N LYS A 40 10.21 2.69 -33.18
CA LYS A 40 9.65 1.36 -33.48
C LYS A 40 10.62 0.52 -34.32
N GLU A 41 11.28 1.13 -35.32
CA GLU A 41 12.32 0.49 -36.14
C GLU A 41 13.53 0.08 -35.29
N GLN A 42 13.97 0.95 -34.36
CA GLN A 42 15.06 0.62 -33.44
C GLN A 42 14.71 -0.52 -32.47
N ASN A 43 13.49 -0.52 -31.92
CA ASN A 43 13.04 -1.62 -31.06
C ASN A 43 13.03 -2.95 -31.80
N LYS A 44 12.55 -2.97 -33.05
CA LYS A 44 12.59 -4.18 -33.89
C LYS A 44 14.02 -4.69 -34.08
N LYS A 45 14.98 -3.80 -34.34
CA LYS A 45 16.41 -4.17 -34.45
C LYS A 45 16.99 -4.72 -33.16
N LEU A 46 16.60 -4.17 -32.00
CA LEU A 46 17.04 -4.67 -30.69
C LEU A 46 16.42 -6.04 -30.39
N GLU A 47 15.15 -6.27 -30.71
CA GLU A 47 14.50 -7.57 -30.60
C GLU A 47 15.18 -8.63 -31.47
N ASP A 48 15.54 -8.29 -32.71
CA ASP A 48 16.25 -9.20 -33.61
C ASP A 48 17.65 -9.56 -33.06
N ARG A 49 18.37 -8.58 -32.49
CA ARG A 49 19.65 -8.84 -31.80
C ARG A 49 19.46 -9.72 -30.56
N ALA A 50 18.43 -9.48 -29.76
CA ALA A 50 18.14 -10.28 -28.57
C ALA A 50 17.81 -11.73 -28.94
N ARG A 51 17.01 -11.95 -29.99
CA ARG A 51 16.72 -13.29 -30.52
C ARG A 51 17.98 -14.01 -31.01
N SER A 52 18.86 -13.30 -31.72
CA SER A 52 20.13 -13.86 -32.19
C SER A 52 21.06 -14.25 -31.02
N MET A 53 21.22 -13.37 -30.02
CA MET A 53 22.00 -13.67 -28.82
C MET A 53 21.42 -14.85 -28.04
N GLN A 54 20.10 -14.95 -27.95
CA GLN A 54 19.42 -16.08 -27.30
C GLN A 54 19.68 -17.41 -28.03
N ALA A 55 19.68 -17.40 -29.37
CA ALA A 55 20.00 -18.58 -30.17
C ALA A 55 21.47 -19.02 -29.98
N GLN A 56 22.41 -18.08 -29.94
CA GLN A 56 23.83 -18.38 -29.66
C GLN A 56 24.05 -18.95 -28.27
N LEU A 57 23.32 -18.45 -27.27
CA LEU A 57 23.41 -18.94 -25.90
C LEU A 57 22.85 -20.38 -25.79
N ASN A 58 21.78 -20.69 -26.52
CA ASN A 58 21.23 -22.03 -26.58
C ASN A 58 22.17 -23.03 -27.30
N ASP A 59 22.78 -22.63 -28.43
CA ASP A 59 23.78 -23.45 -29.13
C ASP A 59 25.01 -23.74 -28.25
N SER A 60 25.51 -22.72 -27.53
CA SER A 60 26.60 -22.90 -26.57
C SER A 60 26.22 -23.85 -25.43
N LYS A 61 25.01 -23.71 -24.86
CA LYS A 61 24.49 -24.64 -23.84
C LYS A 61 24.38 -26.07 -24.36
N GLN A 62 23.90 -26.26 -25.58
CA GLN A 62 23.79 -27.59 -26.21
C GLN A 62 25.18 -28.21 -26.46
N LYS A 63 26.17 -27.42 -26.89
CA LYS A 63 27.57 -27.86 -27.02
C LYS A 63 28.15 -28.27 -25.67
N HIS A 64 27.91 -27.51 -24.61
CA HIS A 64 28.35 -27.88 -23.26
C HIS A 64 27.70 -29.19 -22.77
N ALA A 65 26.41 -29.40 -23.03
CA ALA A 65 25.73 -30.64 -22.68
C ALA A 65 26.30 -31.85 -23.43
N LEU A 66 26.62 -31.71 -24.72
CA LEU A 66 27.23 -32.76 -25.52
C LEU A 66 28.64 -33.13 -25.03
N VAL A 67 29.48 -32.13 -24.71
CA VAL A 67 30.84 -32.35 -24.17
C VAL A 67 30.80 -33.05 -22.81
N MET A 68 29.84 -32.71 -21.95
CA MET A 68 29.65 -33.39 -20.66
C MET A 68 29.21 -34.85 -20.83
N THR A 69 28.39 -35.14 -21.83
CA THR A 69 27.93 -36.50 -22.15
C THR A 69 29.03 -37.36 -22.80
N GLN A 70 29.95 -36.73 -23.54
CA GLN A 70 31.09 -37.42 -24.15
C GLN A 70 32.16 -37.79 -23.09
N LYS A 71 32.44 -36.90 -22.12
CA LYS A 71 33.34 -37.19 -21.00
C LYS A 71 32.85 -38.33 -20.09
N SER A 72 31.54 -38.54 -19.97
CA SER A 72 31.00 -39.68 -19.20
C SER A 72 31.06 -41.02 -19.94
N ASN A 73 31.22 -41.01 -21.27
CA ASN A 73 31.32 -42.24 -22.08
C ASN A 73 32.76 -42.71 -22.33
N ASP A 74 33.76 -41.84 -22.14
CA ASP A 74 35.18 -42.15 -22.35
C ASP A 74 35.87 -42.79 -21.12
N SER A 75 35.10 -43.10 -20.07
CA SER A 75 35.59 -43.68 -18.81
C SER A 75 35.29 -45.18 -18.66
N GLY A 76 35.05 -45.90 -19.76
CA GLY A 76 34.56 -47.28 -19.69
C GLY A 76 34.85 -48.16 -20.89
N GLU A 77 36.12 -48.33 -21.26
CA GLU A 77 36.54 -49.51 -22.04
C GLU A 77 37.21 -50.53 -21.11
N GLY A 78 36.54 -51.67 -20.89
CA GLY A 78 37.06 -52.74 -20.05
C GLY A 78 36.13 -53.94 -19.89
N LEU A 79 36.08 -54.79 -20.93
CA LEU A 79 35.78 -56.23 -20.89
C LEU A 79 34.30 -56.71 -20.87
N ARG A 80 33.91 -57.29 -22.01
CA ARG A 80 32.72 -58.13 -22.23
C ARG A 80 32.75 -59.39 -21.34
N SER A 81 31.60 -59.83 -20.82
CA SER A 81 30.82 -60.95 -21.39
C SER A 81 29.71 -61.52 -20.47
N ARG A 82 28.60 -61.91 -21.14
CA ARG A 82 27.65 -63.02 -20.81
C ARG A 82 26.33 -62.73 -20.06
N LYS A 83 25.33 -62.31 -20.86
CA LYS A 83 24.02 -62.96 -21.15
C LYS A 83 23.07 -63.42 -19.99
N ARG A 84 21.96 -62.68 -19.89
CA ARG A 84 20.53 -63.05 -19.59
C ARG A 84 20.12 -63.55 -18.19
N ARG A 85 19.25 -62.77 -17.52
CA ARG A 85 17.82 -63.10 -17.26
C ARG A 85 17.02 -61.86 -16.80
N LYS A 86 15.70 -61.98 -16.94
CA LYS A 86 14.62 -60.98 -16.98
C LYS A 86 14.09 -60.57 -15.59
N GLU A 87 13.50 -59.36 -15.55
CA GLU A 87 12.38 -58.88 -14.69
C GLU A 87 12.69 -58.77 -13.17
N LYS A 88 12.32 -57.72 -12.42
CA LYS A 88 11.19 -56.77 -12.52
C LYS A 88 11.48 -55.53 -11.63
N ASN A 89 11.00 -54.38 -12.10
CA ASN A 89 10.57 -53.15 -11.40
C ASN A 89 11.11 -52.83 -10.00
N GLU A 90 11.88 -51.74 -9.92
CA GLU A 90 11.82 -50.76 -8.82
C GLU A 90 12.41 -49.42 -9.33
N THR A 91 11.62 -48.67 -10.09
CA THR A 91 11.79 -47.20 -10.21
C THR A 91 11.06 -46.62 -8.99
N GLY A 92 11.74 -45.97 -8.06
CA GLY A 92 12.59 -44.80 -8.33
C GLY A 92 11.82 -43.58 -7.84
N ALA A 93 11.68 -43.48 -6.52
CA ALA A 93 11.25 -42.26 -5.83
C ALA A 93 12.20 -41.13 -6.23
N SER A 94 11.75 -40.16 -7.03
CA SER A 94 12.50 -38.91 -7.21
C SER A 94 11.68 -37.69 -7.63
N GLU A 95 10.43 -37.86 -8.08
CA GLU A 95 9.55 -36.72 -8.39
C GLU A 95 8.69 -36.30 -7.20
N SER A 96 8.19 -37.25 -6.40
CA SER A 96 7.43 -36.96 -5.17
C SER A 96 8.29 -36.29 -4.10
N ASP A 97 9.55 -36.68 -3.98
CA ASP A 97 10.44 -36.17 -2.92
C ASP A 97 10.92 -34.75 -3.18
N LYS A 98 11.13 -34.35 -4.46
CA LYS A 98 11.51 -32.97 -4.81
C LYS A 98 10.37 -31.98 -4.58
N VAL A 99 9.14 -32.38 -4.89
CA VAL A 99 7.93 -31.57 -4.62
C VAL A 99 7.65 -31.49 -3.12
N LEU A 100 7.84 -32.58 -2.38
CA LEU A 100 7.70 -32.62 -0.92
C LEU A 100 8.79 -31.81 -0.19
N LEU A 101 10.03 -31.81 -0.68
CA LEU A 101 11.13 -30.99 -0.18
C LEU A 101 10.86 -29.50 -0.40
N ASN A 102 10.36 -29.10 -1.59
CA ASN A 102 9.95 -27.72 -1.84
C ASN A 102 8.81 -27.29 -0.91
N SER A 103 7.78 -28.13 -0.72
CA SER A 103 6.70 -27.86 0.24
C SER A 103 7.24 -27.61 1.65
N LYS A 104 8.12 -28.49 2.16
CA LYS A 104 8.68 -28.35 3.51
C LYS A 104 9.58 -27.12 3.69
N VAL A 105 10.33 -26.73 2.66
CA VAL A 105 11.15 -25.49 2.66
C VAL A 105 10.25 -24.27 2.66
N TYR A 106 9.17 -24.28 1.89
CA TYR A 106 8.17 -23.22 1.89
C TYR A 106 7.40 -23.15 3.21
N ASP A 107 7.04 -24.28 3.82
CA ASP A 107 6.40 -24.35 5.14
C ASP A 107 7.31 -23.76 6.22
N LEU A 108 8.60 -24.07 6.19
CA LEU A 108 9.59 -23.45 7.08
C LEU A 108 9.70 -21.95 6.83
N LEU A 109 9.71 -21.52 5.57
CA LEU A 109 9.74 -20.10 5.20
C LEU A 109 8.49 -19.35 5.67
N THR A 110 7.29 -19.96 5.58
CA THR A 110 6.04 -19.48 6.18
C THR A 110 6.22 -19.21 7.65
N ILE A 111 6.66 -20.23 8.39
CA ILE A 111 6.81 -20.18 9.84
C ILE A 111 7.84 -19.11 10.22
N LEU A 112 8.95 -19.02 9.48
CA LEU A 112 9.97 -17.98 9.71
C LEU A 112 9.44 -16.57 9.40
N MET A 113 8.71 -16.38 8.30
CA MET A 113 8.14 -15.07 7.97
C MET A 113 7.04 -14.66 8.94
N ASP A 114 6.19 -15.60 9.36
CA ASP A 114 5.18 -15.37 10.40
C ASP A 114 5.85 -15.03 11.74
N TRP A 115 6.88 -15.77 12.12
CA TRP A 115 7.63 -15.52 13.35
C TRP A 115 8.34 -14.16 13.31
N ILE A 116 9.05 -13.84 12.23
CA ILE A 116 9.70 -12.53 12.07
C ILE A 116 8.67 -11.40 12.06
N SER A 117 7.55 -11.58 11.37
CA SER A 117 6.48 -10.59 11.32
C SER A 117 5.87 -10.36 12.70
N ASN A 118 5.46 -11.43 13.40
CA ASN A 118 4.73 -11.35 14.66
C ASN A 118 5.65 -10.99 15.83
N GLU A 119 6.84 -11.58 15.93
CA GLU A 119 7.71 -11.41 17.10
C GLU A 119 8.74 -10.28 16.99
N HIS A 120 9.09 -9.86 15.77
CA HIS A 120 10.16 -8.88 15.55
C HIS A 120 9.70 -7.61 14.84
N LEU A 121 8.88 -7.70 13.79
CA LEU A 121 8.52 -6.53 13.00
C LEU A 121 7.23 -5.84 13.49
N SER A 122 6.28 -6.57 14.08
CA SER A 122 5.01 -6.00 14.59
C SER A 122 5.17 -5.18 15.87
N LYS A 123 6.26 -5.42 16.63
CA LYS A 123 6.63 -4.71 17.85
C LYS A 123 7.23 -3.35 17.53
N ILE A 124 6.50 -2.53 16.78
CA ILE A 124 6.87 -1.15 16.52
C ILE A 124 6.53 -0.36 17.78
N GLU A 125 7.55 0.05 18.52
CA GLU A 125 7.37 1.03 19.59
C GLU A 125 6.78 2.30 18.93
N ILE A 126 5.57 2.70 19.35
CA ILE A 126 5.03 4.03 19.04
C ILE A 126 5.99 4.99 19.73
N GLN A 127 6.96 5.51 18.98
CA GLN A 127 8.00 6.37 19.51
C GLN A 127 7.36 7.72 19.87
N GLY A 128 7.03 7.86 21.15
CA GLY A 128 6.39 9.03 21.74
C GLY A 128 6.15 8.84 23.24
N GLU A 129 7.16 9.14 24.03
CA GLU A 129 6.99 9.91 25.28
C GLU A 129 6.07 9.31 26.37
N ARG A 130 6.48 8.21 27.00
CA ARG A 130 6.26 8.05 28.44
C ARG A 130 7.61 8.21 29.14
N GLU A 131 7.86 9.39 29.70
CA GLU A 131 8.75 9.48 30.85
C GLU A 131 8.12 8.67 31.98
N GLY A 132 8.72 7.50 32.23
CA GLY A 132 8.30 6.55 33.24
C GLY A 132 9.36 5.47 33.31
N ASN A 133 10.28 5.65 34.25
CA ASN A 133 11.37 4.77 34.58
C ASN A 133 10.83 3.35 34.87
N ASP A 134 11.00 2.42 33.93
CA ASP A 134 11.21 0.98 34.13
C ASP A 134 11.22 0.27 32.75
N LYS A 135 12.42 -0.04 32.26
CA LYS A 135 12.61 -0.83 31.04
C LYS A 135 12.53 -2.33 31.39
N PRO A 136 11.72 -3.14 30.69
CA PRO A 136 12.14 -4.49 30.37
C PRO A 136 13.07 -4.41 29.16
N GLN A 137 14.37 -4.57 29.40
CA GLN A 137 15.35 -4.84 28.34
C GLN A 137 15.06 -6.23 27.76
N CYS A 138 14.34 -6.32 26.65
CA CYS A 138 14.41 -7.47 25.77
C CYS A 138 14.16 -7.04 24.32
N ALA A 139 15.11 -7.38 23.44
CA ALA A 139 15.07 -7.25 21.97
C ALA A 139 15.35 -5.88 21.31
N LYS A 140 16.26 -5.05 21.85
CA LYS A 140 16.63 -3.77 21.20
C LYS A 140 17.61 -3.85 20.02
N GLU A 141 18.02 -5.04 19.53
CA GLU A 141 19.18 -5.12 18.61
C GLU A 141 19.04 -5.93 17.31
N ASN A 142 17.91 -6.57 17.00
CA ASN A 142 17.96 -7.65 15.99
C ASN A 142 17.35 -7.35 14.61
N CYS A 143 16.65 -6.23 14.40
CA CYS A 143 16.17 -5.86 13.05
C CYS A 143 16.36 -4.37 12.78
N THR A 144 17.44 -4.01 12.08
CA THR A 144 17.68 -2.62 11.67
C THR A 144 16.82 -2.29 10.44
N PRO A 145 16.36 -1.03 10.27
CA PRO A 145 15.66 -0.60 9.06
C PRO A 145 16.41 -0.98 7.77
N GLU A 146 17.74 -0.96 7.80
CA GLU A 146 18.62 -1.36 6.67
C GLU A 146 18.46 -2.83 6.27
N ASN A 147 18.23 -3.73 7.24
CA ASN A 147 17.94 -5.13 6.94
C ASN A 147 16.57 -5.26 6.26
N CYS A 148 15.55 -4.55 6.75
CA CYS A 148 14.23 -4.49 6.10
C CYS A 148 14.34 -3.96 4.66
N MET A 149 15.17 -2.96 4.40
CA MET A 149 15.39 -2.43 3.04
C MET A 149 15.96 -3.50 2.10
N LYS A 150 17.00 -4.21 2.54
CA LYS A 150 17.63 -5.29 1.75
C LYS A 150 16.65 -6.42 1.48
N LEU A 151 15.91 -6.84 2.50
CA LEU A 151 14.92 -7.92 2.40
C LEU A 151 13.76 -7.54 1.48
N LEU A 152 13.24 -6.31 1.58
CA LEU A 152 12.19 -5.83 0.67
C LEU A 152 12.64 -5.83 -0.79
N HIS A 153 13.89 -5.46 -1.07
CA HIS A 153 14.42 -5.53 -2.43
C HIS A 153 14.39 -6.95 -2.99
N VAL A 154 14.85 -7.92 -2.20
CA VAL A 154 14.84 -9.35 -2.56
C VAL A 154 13.40 -9.83 -2.76
N VAL A 155 12.52 -9.61 -1.78
CA VAL A 155 11.12 -10.08 -1.82
C VAL A 155 10.38 -9.47 -3.00
N THR A 156 10.55 -8.17 -3.28
CA THR A 156 9.92 -7.50 -4.42
C THR A 156 10.34 -8.14 -5.76
N GLY A 157 11.60 -8.55 -5.88
CA GLY A 157 12.10 -9.29 -7.04
C GLY A 157 11.51 -10.70 -7.17
N GLN A 158 11.19 -11.34 -6.04
CA GLN A 158 10.66 -12.70 -5.99
C GLN A 158 9.14 -12.78 -6.16
N LEU A 159 8.40 -11.68 -5.95
CA LEU A 159 6.94 -11.67 -6.07
C LEU A 159 6.46 -12.25 -7.42
N GLN A 160 7.18 -11.99 -8.52
CA GLN A 160 6.85 -12.52 -9.85
C GLN A 160 6.69 -14.05 -9.93
N TRP A 161 7.25 -14.79 -8.97
CA TRP A 161 7.16 -16.24 -8.91
C TRP A 161 5.98 -16.76 -8.08
N MET A 162 5.21 -15.89 -7.42
CA MET A 162 4.05 -16.26 -6.61
C MET A 162 3.02 -17.15 -7.32
N PRO A 163 2.72 -16.98 -8.63
CA PRO A 163 1.81 -17.89 -9.34
C PRO A 163 2.20 -19.38 -9.30
N PHE A 164 3.47 -19.67 -9.02
CA PHE A 164 4.03 -21.02 -8.97
C PHE A 164 4.18 -21.57 -7.54
N VAL A 165 3.85 -20.76 -6.53
CA VAL A 165 4.02 -21.06 -5.12
C VAL A 165 2.67 -21.45 -4.49
N ASP A 166 2.68 -22.21 -3.40
CA ASP A 166 1.45 -22.52 -2.65
C ASP A 166 0.76 -21.21 -2.18
N PRO A 167 -0.53 -21.00 -2.48
CA PRO A 167 -1.29 -19.84 -2.02
C PRO A 167 -1.26 -19.59 -0.51
N LYS A 168 -0.98 -20.63 0.31
CA LYS A 168 -0.77 -20.48 1.76
C LYS A 168 0.36 -19.51 2.09
N LEU A 169 1.34 -19.34 1.19
CA LEU A 169 2.46 -18.42 1.38
C LEU A 169 2.13 -16.97 1.12
N TYR A 170 0.99 -16.67 0.49
CA TYR A 170 0.69 -15.29 0.10
C TYR A 170 0.50 -14.40 1.32
N MET A 171 -0.19 -14.88 2.36
CA MET A 171 -0.44 -14.09 3.56
C MET A 171 0.84 -13.78 4.35
N PRO A 172 1.71 -14.77 4.69
CA PRO A 172 2.96 -14.51 5.39
C PRO A 172 3.90 -13.56 4.64
N VAL A 173 3.98 -13.68 3.31
CA VAL A 173 4.82 -12.79 2.49
C VAL A 173 4.28 -11.37 2.53
N ILE A 174 2.97 -11.19 2.36
CA ILE A 174 2.34 -9.87 2.38
C ILE A 174 2.42 -9.25 3.79
N GLN A 175 2.30 -10.05 4.85
CA GLN A 175 2.56 -9.60 6.23
C GLN A 175 3.99 -9.14 6.42
N PHE A 176 4.95 -9.93 5.98
CA PHE A 176 6.35 -9.59 6.08
C PHE A 176 6.67 -8.28 5.34
N ILE A 177 6.13 -8.10 4.12
CA ILE A 177 6.29 -6.87 3.35
C ILE A 177 5.72 -5.68 4.11
N TYR A 178 4.49 -5.78 4.59
CA TYR A 178 3.82 -4.70 5.32
C TYR A 178 4.63 -4.27 6.54
N TRP A 179 4.99 -5.20 7.42
CA TRP A 179 5.73 -4.86 8.63
C TRP A 179 7.14 -4.36 8.34
N SER A 180 7.80 -4.86 7.31
CA SER A 180 9.09 -4.34 6.85
C SER A 180 8.98 -2.88 6.40
N LEU A 181 7.92 -2.52 5.66
CA LEU A 181 7.65 -1.14 5.26
C LEU A 181 7.42 -0.24 6.47
N ARG A 182 6.63 -0.71 7.44
CA ARG A 182 6.36 0.03 8.68
C ARG A 182 7.63 0.35 9.46
N GLN A 183 8.54 -0.60 9.60
CA GLN A 183 9.83 -0.38 10.28
C GLN A 183 10.74 0.61 9.56
N ILE A 184 10.68 0.67 8.22
CA ILE A 184 11.44 1.64 7.44
C ILE A 184 10.84 3.04 7.60
N ASN A 185 9.51 3.16 7.64
CA ASN A 185 8.77 4.43 7.77
C ASN A 185 8.99 5.14 9.10
N THR A 186 9.34 4.42 10.16
CA THR A 186 9.72 5.02 11.46
C THR A 186 11.10 5.71 11.42
N GLY A 187 11.99 5.35 10.48
CA GLY A 187 13.40 5.77 10.47
C GLY A 187 13.78 6.92 9.52
N ASN A 188 12.83 7.50 8.77
CA ASN A 188 13.03 8.61 7.81
C ASN A 188 14.13 8.39 6.73
N LYS A 189 14.54 7.15 6.45
CA LYS A 189 15.60 6.80 5.47
C LYS A 189 15.03 6.32 4.11
N HIS A 190 14.10 7.07 3.51
CA HIS A 190 13.35 6.61 2.31
C HIS A 190 14.00 6.85 0.95
N ALA A 191 14.93 7.80 0.85
CA ALA A 191 15.35 8.32 -0.46
C ALA A 191 16.02 7.26 -1.36
N SER A 192 16.64 6.23 -0.79
CA SER A 192 17.33 5.16 -1.53
C SER A 192 16.41 4.07 -2.08
N MET A 193 15.13 4.00 -1.66
CA MET A 193 14.23 2.88 -1.98
C MET A 193 13.08 3.19 -2.94
N THR A 194 12.99 4.42 -3.44
CA THR A 194 11.93 4.90 -4.34
C THR A 194 11.50 3.88 -5.40
N SER A 195 12.42 3.43 -6.25
CA SER A 195 12.11 2.49 -7.35
C SER A 195 11.62 1.12 -6.85
N THR A 196 12.12 0.65 -5.71
CA THR A 196 11.64 -0.61 -5.12
C THR A 196 10.22 -0.45 -4.59
N MET A 197 9.90 0.66 -3.94
CA MET A 197 8.55 0.96 -3.44
C MET A 197 7.54 1.15 -4.58
N GLU A 198 7.94 1.83 -5.67
CA GLU A 198 7.11 1.98 -6.88
C GLU A 198 6.78 0.63 -7.51
N ARG A 199 7.81 -0.20 -7.75
CA ARG A 199 7.64 -1.53 -8.32
C ARG A 199 6.78 -2.41 -7.42
N LEU A 200 7.01 -2.37 -6.11
CA LEU A 200 6.22 -3.12 -5.14
C LEU A 200 4.74 -2.69 -5.19
N GLY A 201 4.47 -1.39 -5.14
CA GLY A 201 3.11 -0.86 -5.22
C GLY A 201 2.41 -1.26 -6.54
N GLU A 202 3.12 -1.24 -7.66
CA GLU A 202 2.58 -1.67 -8.95
C GLU A 202 2.24 -3.16 -8.99
N VAL A 203 3.15 -4.03 -8.51
CA VAL A 203 2.94 -5.49 -8.47
C VAL A 203 1.76 -5.85 -7.56
N ILE A 204 1.66 -5.22 -6.38
CA ILE A 204 0.56 -5.46 -5.44
C ILE A 204 -0.78 -5.00 -6.01
N PHE A 205 -0.80 -3.85 -6.71
CA PHE A 205 -2.03 -3.29 -7.27
C PHE A 205 -2.54 -4.08 -8.48
N LYS A 206 -1.67 -4.36 -9.45
CA LYS A 206 -2.05 -5.05 -10.70
C LYS A 206 -2.21 -6.56 -10.53
N GLY A 207 -1.54 -7.14 -9.54
CA GLY A 207 -1.36 -8.58 -9.48
C GLY A 207 -0.33 -9.07 -10.49
N ILE A 208 -0.17 -10.39 -10.55
CA ILE A 208 0.89 -11.05 -11.31
C ILE A 208 0.22 -11.99 -12.31
N GLU A 209 0.26 -11.59 -13.58
CA GLU A 209 -0.23 -12.40 -14.69
C GLU A 209 0.94 -13.16 -15.30
N HIS A 210 0.82 -14.48 -15.39
CA HIS A 210 1.75 -15.25 -16.20
C HIS A 210 1.28 -15.25 -17.65
N GLN A 211 1.89 -14.38 -18.47
CA GLN A 211 1.76 -14.47 -19.92
C GLN A 211 2.63 -15.65 -20.38
N GLY A 212 1.98 -16.80 -20.59
CA GLY A 212 2.65 -18.03 -20.96
C GLY A 212 3.42 -17.86 -22.27
N ASN A 213 4.75 -17.84 -22.19
CA ASN A 213 5.58 -18.26 -23.31
C ASN A 213 6.10 -19.65 -22.97
N LEU A 214 5.22 -20.65 -23.14
CA LEU A 214 5.60 -22.05 -23.04
C LEU A 214 6.37 -22.43 -24.31
N GLN A 215 7.68 -22.49 -24.22
CA GLN A 215 8.40 -23.56 -24.87
C GLN A 215 9.14 -24.33 -23.78
N THR A 216 8.87 -25.64 -23.75
CA THR A 216 9.41 -26.66 -22.84
C THR A 216 8.81 -26.73 -21.43
N TRP A 217 7.58 -27.25 -21.34
CA TRP A 217 7.32 -28.37 -20.44
C TRP A 217 6.18 -29.25 -20.97
N SER A 218 6.32 -30.55 -20.73
CA SER A 218 5.70 -31.67 -21.44
C SER A 218 4.19 -31.59 -21.64
N GLU A 219 3.74 -32.04 -22.82
CA GLU A 219 2.34 -32.36 -23.13
C GLU A 219 1.78 -33.36 -22.11
N LYS A 220 0.86 -32.86 -21.25
CA LYS A 220 -0.37 -33.50 -20.76
C LYS A 220 -0.82 -32.80 -19.48
N SER A 221 -1.51 -31.67 -19.61
CA SER A 221 -2.53 -31.30 -18.62
C SER A 221 -3.62 -30.48 -19.29
N THR A 222 -4.83 -30.99 -19.17
CA THR A 222 -6.10 -30.33 -19.51
C THR A 222 -6.13 -28.87 -19.04
N GLN A 223 -6.23 -27.96 -20.01
CA GLN A 223 -6.83 -26.62 -19.89
C GLN A 223 -6.58 -25.90 -18.54
N SER A 224 -5.34 -25.45 -18.29
CA SER A 224 -5.08 -24.51 -17.19
C SER A 224 -5.08 -23.09 -17.74
N THR A 225 -6.06 -22.30 -17.33
CA THR A 225 -6.04 -20.84 -17.45
C THR A 225 -4.71 -20.28 -16.91
N PRO A 226 -4.22 -19.12 -17.40
CA PRO A 226 -3.07 -18.47 -16.81
C PRO A 226 -3.34 -18.24 -15.31
N LYS A 227 -2.46 -18.76 -14.44
CA LYS A 227 -2.55 -18.54 -13.00
C LYS A 227 -2.20 -17.09 -12.72
N THR A 228 -3.22 -16.25 -12.53
CA THR A 228 -3.05 -14.86 -12.09
C THR A 228 -3.13 -14.82 -10.57
N VAL A 229 -2.16 -14.16 -9.93
CA VAL A 229 -2.21 -13.88 -8.49
C VAL A 229 -2.69 -12.46 -8.27
N LEU A 230 -3.81 -12.32 -7.57
CA LEU A 230 -4.42 -11.04 -7.24
C LEU A 230 -4.30 -10.80 -5.73
N PHE A 231 -3.56 -9.74 -5.36
CA PHE A 231 -3.36 -9.33 -3.97
C PHE A 231 -4.40 -8.29 -3.56
N PHE A 232 -4.34 -7.11 -4.19
CA PHE A 232 -5.27 -6.00 -3.91
C PHE A 232 -6.73 -6.31 -4.25
N THR A 233 -7.00 -7.10 -5.29
CA THR A 233 -8.36 -7.49 -5.68
C THR A 233 -8.73 -8.90 -5.23
N SER A 234 -8.03 -9.45 -4.23
CA SER A 234 -8.33 -10.77 -3.69
C SER A 234 -9.73 -10.84 -3.08
N SER A 235 -10.38 -11.99 -3.24
CA SER A 235 -11.61 -12.31 -2.51
C SER A 235 -11.36 -12.59 -1.03
N PHE A 236 -10.12 -12.97 -0.66
CA PHE A 236 -9.74 -13.19 0.73
C PHE A 236 -9.43 -11.84 1.42
N MET A 237 -10.32 -11.45 2.32
CA MET A 237 -10.33 -10.12 2.93
C MET A 237 -9.03 -9.75 3.66
N PRO A 238 -8.44 -10.59 4.53
CA PRO A 238 -7.17 -10.24 5.20
C PRO A 238 -6.02 -9.94 4.23
N LEU A 239 -5.91 -10.71 3.15
CA LEU A 239 -4.90 -10.49 2.11
C LEU A 239 -5.16 -9.19 1.35
N ARG A 240 -6.40 -8.94 0.93
CA ARG A 240 -6.81 -7.68 0.29
C ARG A 240 -6.55 -6.47 1.20
N PHE A 241 -6.90 -6.59 2.47
CA PHE A 241 -6.77 -5.53 3.47
C PHE A 241 -5.31 -5.14 3.64
N LEU A 242 -4.42 -6.12 3.85
CA LEU A 242 -3.01 -5.85 4.06
C LEU A 242 -2.32 -5.34 2.78
N SER A 243 -2.72 -5.86 1.63
CA SER A 243 -2.30 -5.34 0.31
C SER A 243 -2.72 -3.87 0.13
N THR A 244 -3.91 -3.51 0.60
CA THR A 244 -4.39 -2.13 0.62
C THR A 244 -3.50 -1.24 1.49
N LEU A 245 -3.10 -1.70 2.67
CA LEU A 245 -2.20 -0.94 3.54
C LEU A 245 -0.80 -0.77 2.93
N ILE A 246 -0.26 -1.80 2.27
CA ILE A 246 1.01 -1.70 1.55
C ILE A 246 0.94 -0.59 0.49
N LEU A 247 -0.15 -0.52 -0.28
CA LEU A 247 -0.36 0.54 -1.28
C LEU A 247 -0.45 1.94 -0.65
N LEU A 248 -1.03 2.05 0.55
CA LEU A 248 -1.08 3.31 1.30
C LEU A 248 0.26 3.69 1.92
N GLU A 249 1.14 2.73 2.20
CA GLU A 249 2.49 2.97 2.75
C GLU A 249 3.53 3.28 1.66
N THR A 250 3.39 2.73 0.46
CA THR A 250 4.25 3.08 -0.70
C THR A 250 3.91 4.46 -1.30
N ALA A 251 2.96 5.17 -0.68
CA ALA A 251 2.24 6.32 -1.22
C ALA A 251 3.05 7.55 -1.62
N LYS A 252 4.32 7.67 -1.22
CA LYS A 252 5.18 8.75 -1.71
C LYS A 252 5.41 8.68 -3.22
N PHE A 253 5.25 7.49 -3.82
CA PHE A 253 5.69 7.24 -5.20
C PHE A 253 4.57 6.80 -6.14
N GLN A 254 3.31 6.75 -5.67
CA GLN A 254 2.21 6.24 -6.46
C GLN A 254 1.34 7.33 -7.10
N ARG A 255 0.77 7.02 -8.27
CA ARG A 255 -0.25 7.84 -8.93
C ARG A 255 -1.48 7.98 -8.01
N VAL A 256 -2.03 9.19 -7.93
CA VAL A 256 -3.19 9.54 -7.06
C VAL A 256 -4.35 8.54 -7.19
N ASN A 257 -4.59 8.01 -8.39
CA ASN A 257 -5.66 7.05 -8.64
C ASN A 257 -5.54 5.78 -7.79
N TYR A 258 -4.33 5.24 -7.60
CA TYR A 258 -4.14 3.99 -6.84
C TYR A 258 -4.46 4.21 -5.36
N LEU A 259 -4.04 5.35 -4.80
CA LEU A 259 -4.33 5.71 -3.41
C LEU A 259 -5.84 5.88 -3.18
N THR A 260 -6.54 6.52 -4.12
CA THR A 260 -8.00 6.66 -4.04
C THR A 260 -8.69 5.29 -4.11
N HIS A 261 -8.22 4.38 -4.97
CA HIS A 261 -8.75 3.00 -5.02
C HIS A 261 -8.46 2.22 -3.73
N ALA A 262 -7.24 2.33 -3.19
CA ALA A 262 -6.85 1.70 -1.94
C ALA A 262 -7.73 2.18 -0.78
N PHE A 263 -7.88 3.49 -0.61
CA PHE A 263 -8.76 4.03 0.43
C PHE A 263 -10.22 3.62 0.27
N ARG A 264 -10.74 3.57 -0.96
CA ARG A 264 -12.11 3.07 -1.18
C ARG A 264 -12.25 1.61 -0.77
N SER A 265 -11.27 0.76 -1.10
CA SER A 265 -11.25 -0.63 -0.65
C SER A 265 -11.22 -0.72 0.88
N LEU A 266 -10.36 0.07 1.52
CA LEU A 266 -10.27 0.15 2.98
C LEU A 266 -11.60 0.54 3.61
N CYS A 267 -12.26 1.59 3.12
CA CYS A 267 -13.55 2.03 3.65
C CYS A 267 -14.67 1.00 3.45
N VAL A 268 -14.63 0.21 2.38
CA VAL A 268 -15.57 -0.91 2.20
C VAL A 268 -15.31 -1.99 3.24
N ASP A 269 -14.05 -2.36 3.43
CA ASP A 269 -13.65 -3.40 4.37
C ASP A 269 -13.96 -2.99 5.83
N LEU A 270 -13.80 -1.72 6.19
CA LEU A 270 -14.09 -1.18 7.53
C LEU A 270 -15.57 -1.19 7.94
N ARG A 271 -16.48 -1.46 6.99
CA ARG A 271 -17.91 -1.64 7.31
C ARG A 271 -18.18 -2.98 7.98
N THR A 272 -17.26 -3.94 7.92
CA THR A 272 -17.38 -5.23 8.60
C THR A 272 -16.58 -5.24 9.89
N ASP A 273 -17.00 -6.04 10.87
CA ASP A 273 -16.28 -6.14 12.13
C ASP A 273 -14.90 -6.82 11.95
N GLU A 274 -14.79 -7.77 11.01
CA GLU A 274 -13.49 -8.36 10.62
C GLU A 274 -12.53 -7.27 10.12
N GLY A 275 -12.98 -6.36 9.26
CA GLY A 275 -12.15 -5.27 8.76
C GLY A 275 -11.68 -4.31 9.86
N LYS A 276 -12.54 -4.02 10.84
CA LYS A 276 -12.16 -3.20 12.01
C LYS A 276 -11.15 -3.91 12.90
N MET A 277 -11.28 -5.23 13.09
CA MET A 277 -10.30 -6.03 13.82
C MET A 277 -8.95 -6.05 13.10
N LEU A 278 -8.93 -6.21 11.78
CA LEU A 278 -7.72 -6.11 10.97
C LEU A 278 -7.11 -4.71 11.06
N PHE A 279 -7.92 -3.65 11.09
CA PHE A 279 -7.45 -2.28 11.27
C PHE A 279 -6.66 -2.08 12.57
N LEU A 280 -7.15 -2.68 13.66
CA LEU A 280 -6.47 -2.66 14.96
C LEU A 280 -5.23 -3.56 14.95
N GLN A 281 -5.35 -4.78 14.43
CA GLN A 281 -4.27 -5.78 14.38
C GLN A 281 -3.04 -5.24 13.64
N TYR A 282 -3.25 -4.54 12.53
CA TYR A 282 -2.18 -3.97 11.72
C TYR A 282 -1.88 -2.51 12.06
N GLN A 283 -2.35 -1.97 13.19
CA GLN A 283 -2.01 -0.62 13.64
C GLN A 283 -2.20 0.45 12.54
N CYS A 284 -3.38 0.50 11.92
CA CYS A 284 -3.59 1.30 10.71
C CYS A 284 -3.61 2.83 10.94
N VAL A 285 -3.74 3.30 12.19
CA VAL A 285 -3.88 4.74 12.49
C VAL A 285 -2.75 5.58 11.88
N PRO A 286 -1.45 5.27 12.07
CA PRO A 286 -0.38 6.09 11.50
C PRO A 286 -0.33 5.99 9.96
N VAL A 287 -0.78 4.87 9.38
CA VAL A 287 -0.91 4.72 7.91
C VAL A 287 -1.93 5.70 7.38
N VAL A 288 -3.12 5.76 7.98
CA VAL A 288 -4.17 6.69 7.52
C VAL A 288 -3.77 8.14 7.78
N LEU A 289 -3.10 8.40 8.91
CA LEU A 289 -2.64 9.71 9.33
C LEU A 289 -1.68 10.36 8.33
N SER A 290 -0.79 9.58 7.70
CA SER A 290 0.16 10.12 6.70
C SER A 290 -0.51 10.70 5.45
N HIS A 291 -1.83 10.49 5.29
CA HIS A 291 -2.62 11.00 4.16
C HIS A 291 -3.58 12.14 4.54
N LEU A 292 -3.60 12.57 5.80
CA LEU A 292 -4.39 13.71 6.25
C LEU A 292 -3.77 15.04 5.80
N THR A 293 -3.79 15.30 4.49
CA THR A 293 -3.19 16.49 3.87
C THR A 293 -4.22 17.29 3.06
N ILE A 294 -4.23 18.61 3.24
CA ILE A 294 -5.21 19.51 2.61
C ILE A 294 -5.00 19.61 1.09
N SER A 295 -3.75 19.45 0.63
CA SER A 295 -3.39 19.51 -0.78
C SER A 295 -4.12 18.47 -1.64
N ARG A 296 -4.61 17.37 -1.03
CA ARG A 296 -5.29 16.28 -1.74
C ARG A 296 -6.68 16.01 -1.13
N LYS A 297 -7.62 16.96 -1.30
CA LYS A 297 -8.99 16.89 -0.75
C LYS A 297 -9.70 15.54 -0.91
N CYS A 298 -9.54 14.86 -2.05
CA CYS A 298 -10.15 13.54 -2.27
C CYS A 298 -9.58 12.47 -1.32
N LEU A 299 -8.26 12.43 -1.15
CA LEU A 299 -7.60 11.51 -0.22
C LEU A 299 -7.89 11.88 1.23
N LEU A 300 -7.88 13.18 1.55
CA LEU A 300 -8.28 13.68 2.87
C LEU A 300 -9.69 13.20 3.25
N SER A 301 -10.65 13.27 2.31
CA SER A 301 -12.00 12.74 2.55
C SER A 301 -11.96 11.27 2.91
N CYS A 302 -11.27 10.45 2.12
CA CYS A 302 -11.30 9.01 2.31
C CYS A 302 -10.55 8.58 3.59
N ALA A 303 -9.45 9.26 3.92
CA ALA A 303 -8.73 9.03 5.18
C ALA A 303 -9.59 9.39 6.40
N LEU A 304 -10.29 10.53 6.36
CA LEU A 304 -11.26 10.88 7.40
C LEU A 304 -12.44 9.91 7.43
N ASP A 305 -12.92 9.43 6.28
CA ASP A 305 -13.98 8.41 6.22
C ASP A 305 -13.54 7.14 6.95
N ALA A 306 -12.33 6.63 6.68
CA ALA A 306 -11.78 5.45 7.36
C ALA A 306 -11.72 5.62 8.89
N LEU A 307 -11.20 6.76 9.38
CA LEU A 307 -11.16 7.05 10.82
C LEU A 307 -12.56 7.15 11.43
N THR A 308 -13.48 7.84 10.75
CA THR A 308 -14.84 7.97 11.24
C THR A 308 -15.60 6.64 11.23
N GLU A 309 -15.31 5.74 10.29
CA GLU A 309 -15.92 4.40 10.25
C GLU A 309 -15.48 3.55 11.44
N MET A 310 -14.20 3.61 11.80
CA MET A 310 -13.70 3.00 13.04
C MET A 310 -14.36 3.59 14.29
N ALA A 311 -14.51 4.92 14.36
CA ALA A 311 -15.17 5.61 15.47
C ALA A 311 -16.70 5.37 15.56
N ARG A 312 -17.31 4.81 14.51
CA ARG A 312 -18.73 4.37 14.50
C ARG A 312 -18.93 2.93 14.94
N SER A 313 -17.86 2.21 15.31
CA SER A 313 -17.97 0.82 15.75
C SER A 313 -18.99 0.66 16.88
N SER A 314 -19.90 -0.31 16.72
CA SER A 314 -20.88 -0.71 17.72
C SER A 314 -20.26 -1.56 18.84
N ASP A 315 -19.16 -2.25 18.55
CA ASP A 315 -18.38 -2.97 19.54
C ASP A 315 -17.56 -1.98 20.39
N LYS A 316 -17.92 -1.89 21.67
CA LYS A 316 -17.27 -1.01 22.65
C LYS A 316 -15.80 -1.34 22.84
N ASN A 317 -15.41 -2.62 22.79
CA ASN A 317 -14.01 -3.02 22.99
C ASN A 317 -13.17 -2.59 21.79
N CYS A 318 -13.66 -2.85 20.58
CA CYS A 318 -13.04 -2.38 19.34
C CYS A 318 -12.92 -0.84 19.32
N LEU A 319 -13.97 -0.12 19.71
CA LEU A 319 -13.95 1.34 19.78
C LEU A 319 -12.94 1.84 20.81
N GLN A 320 -12.90 1.24 22.00
CA GLN A 320 -11.96 1.64 23.05
C GLN A 320 -10.51 1.46 22.59
N LEU A 321 -10.16 0.29 22.07
CA LEU A 321 -8.81 0.02 21.54
C LEU A 321 -8.45 1.00 20.42
N PHE A 322 -9.39 1.28 19.51
CA PHE A 322 -9.16 2.26 18.45
C PHE A 322 -8.87 3.66 19.02
N LEU A 323 -9.64 4.12 20.00
CA LEU A 323 -9.43 5.43 20.61
C LEU A 323 -8.12 5.49 21.41
N GLU A 324 -7.70 4.39 22.03
CA GLU A 324 -6.38 4.26 22.65
C GLU A 324 -5.26 4.43 21.61
N TYR A 325 -5.34 3.78 20.45
CA TYR A 325 -4.39 3.99 19.34
C TYR A 325 -4.42 5.42 18.77
N CYS A 326 -5.58 6.09 18.81
CA CYS A 326 -5.69 7.49 18.41
C CYS A 326 -5.22 8.48 19.49
N SER A 327 -4.98 8.04 20.72
CA SER A 327 -4.57 8.90 21.85
C SER A 327 -3.07 9.20 21.82
N THR A 328 -2.58 9.70 20.69
CA THR A 328 -1.16 9.94 20.39
C THR A 328 -0.92 11.36 19.91
N GLU A 329 0.25 11.92 20.21
CA GLU A 329 0.64 13.28 19.82
C GLU A 329 0.43 13.54 18.32
N SER A 330 0.79 12.57 17.47
CA SER A 330 0.66 12.67 16.02
C SER A 330 -0.77 12.91 15.54
N VAL A 331 -1.77 12.27 16.17
CA VAL A 331 -3.19 12.44 15.80
C VAL A 331 -3.67 13.84 16.19
N PHE A 332 -3.34 14.27 17.41
CA PHE A 332 -3.72 15.60 17.90
C PHE A 332 -3.06 16.72 17.10
N ARG A 333 -1.78 16.58 16.75
CA ARG A 333 -1.05 17.49 15.88
C ARG A 333 -1.73 17.61 14.51
N ALA A 334 -2.02 16.48 13.85
CA ALA A 334 -2.68 16.48 12.55
C ALA A 334 -4.09 17.12 12.60
N CYS A 335 -4.87 16.84 13.64
CA CYS A 335 -6.17 17.50 13.82
C CYS A 335 -6.02 19.02 13.99
N SER A 336 -5.06 19.47 14.80
CA SER A 336 -4.82 20.91 15.02
C SER A 336 -4.38 21.61 13.73
N GLU A 337 -3.43 21.03 12.99
CA GLU A 337 -2.97 21.55 11.69
C GLU A 337 -4.10 21.66 10.66
N LEU A 338 -4.98 20.65 10.58
CA LEU A 338 -6.14 20.68 9.68
C LEU A 338 -7.14 21.77 10.08
N LEU A 339 -7.49 21.88 11.37
CA LEU A 339 -8.50 22.82 11.84
C LEU A 339 -8.04 24.28 11.77
N GLN A 340 -6.73 24.54 11.83
CA GLN A 340 -6.18 25.89 11.65
C GLN A 340 -6.25 26.39 10.19
N ASN A 341 -6.64 25.53 9.24
CA ASN A 341 -6.77 25.95 7.84
C ASN A 341 -8.12 26.66 7.58
N PRO A 342 -8.13 27.95 7.22
CA PRO A 342 -9.36 28.72 7.08
C PRO A 342 -10.21 28.32 5.85
N GLY A 343 -9.63 27.58 4.89
CA GLY A 343 -10.33 27.13 3.68
C GLY A 343 -10.91 25.71 3.78
N LEU A 344 -10.96 25.14 4.99
CA LEU A 344 -11.42 23.77 5.18
C LEU A 344 -12.94 23.66 5.12
N ASP A 345 -13.43 22.84 4.19
CA ASP A 345 -14.88 22.67 3.96
C ASP A 345 -15.59 22.08 5.21
N MET A 346 -16.82 22.53 5.47
CA MET A 346 -17.64 22.11 6.62
C MET A 346 -17.78 20.58 6.75
N CYS A 347 -17.81 19.86 5.64
CA CYS A 347 -17.85 18.39 5.64
C CYS A 347 -16.62 17.76 6.32
N PHE A 348 -15.43 18.34 6.14
CA PHE A 348 -14.21 17.87 6.79
C PHE A 348 -14.18 18.26 8.27
N LEU A 349 -14.58 19.50 8.59
CA LEU A 349 -14.68 19.98 9.98
C LEU A 349 -15.55 19.05 10.82
N LYS A 350 -16.72 18.65 10.32
CA LYS A 350 -17.62 17.70 11.00
C LYS A 350 -16.94 16.35 11.27
N LYS A 351 -16.20 15.81 10.30
CA LYS A 351 -15.50 14.51 10.46
C LYS A 351 -14.36 14.60 11.50
N ILE A 352 -13.57 15.68 11.45
CA ILE A 352 -12.47 15.90 12.41
C ILE A 352 -13.04 16.11 13.81
N CYS A 353 -14.06 16.96 13.96
CA CYS A 353 -14.67 17.23 15.27
C CYS A 353 -15.43 16.02 15.81
N PHE A 354 -15.99 15.16 14.97
CA PHE A 354 -16.54 13.87 15.41
C PHE A 354 -15.47 13.00 16.07
N MET A 355 -14.28 12.91 15.47
CA MET A 355 -13.14 12.22 16.07
C MET A 355 -12.68 12.86 17.37
N LEU A 356 -12.51 14.19 17.39
CA LEU A 356 -12.12 14.92 18.60
C LEU A 356 -13.16 14.80 19.71
N ARG A 357 -14.45 14.75 19.39
CA ARG A 357 -15.53 14.48 20.35
C ARG A 357 -15.33 13.15 21.04
N LYS A 358 -15.08 12.07 20.28
CA LYS A 358 -14.77 10.76 20.86
C LYS A 358 -13.50 10.78 21.72
N LEU A 359 -12.45 11.43 21.27
CA LEU A 359 -11.20 11.53 22.03
C LEU A 359 -11.33 12.39 23.30
N SER A 360 -12.22 13.37 23.31
CA SER A 360 -12.48 14.23 24.48
C SER A 360 -13.16 13.49 25.64
N GLU A 361 -13.85 12.38 25.36
CA GLU A 361 -14.49 11.53 26.38
C GLU A 361 -13.42 10.83 27.25
N ILE A 362 -12.19 10.69 26.75
CA ILE A 362 -11.07 10.07 27.46
C ILE A 362 -10.34 11.12 28.31
N LYS A 363 -10.44 10.98 29.64
CA LYS A 363 -9.88 11.95 30.60
C LYS A 363 -8.36 12.14 30.47
N SER A 364 -7.60 11.10 30.13
CA SER A 364 -6.14 11.20 29.97
C SER A 364 -5.73 12.07 28.79
N ASN A 365 -6.61 12.29 27.81
CA ASN A 365 -6.29 13.07 26.61
C ASN A 365 -6.35 14.57 26.82
N LYS A 366 -6.87 15.06 27.96
CA LYS A 366 -7.00 16.50 28.23
C LYS A 366 -5.71 17.28 28.02
N LYS A 367 -4.59 16.73 28.50
CA LYS A 367 -3.26 17.33 28.30
C LYS A 367 -2.90 17.45 26.82
N MET A 368 -3.22 16.45 26.00
CA MET A 368 -2.99 16.50 24.55
C MET A 368 -3.85 17.59 23.90
N PHE A 369 -5.12 17.74 24.28
CA PHE A 369 -5.95 18.84 23.78
C PHE A 369 -5.34 20.21 24.08
N GLU A 370 -4.85 20.40 25.31
CA GLU A 370 -4.19 21.63 25.75
C GLU A 370 -2.88 21.89 25.01
N SER A 371 -2.00 20.88 24.90
CA SER A 371 -0.71 20.99 24.20
C SER A 371 -0.84 21.42 22.74
N PHE A 372 -1.95 21.09 22.07
CA PHE A 372 -2.22 21.44 20.68
C PHE A 372 -3.16 22.63 20.49
N ALA A 373 -3.46 23.37 21.57
CA ALA A 373 -4.35 24.54 21.59
C ALA A 373 -5.75 24.28 20.96
N LEU A 374 -6.19 23.02 20.94
CA LEU A 374 -7.47 22.64 20.35
C LEU A 374 -8.69 23.30 21.03
N PRO A 375 -8.72 23.54 22.35
CA PRO A 375 -9.84 24.26 22.97
C PRO A 375 -10.07 25.64 22.35
N GLU A 376 -9.02 26.40 22.08
CA GLU A 376 -9.13 27.75 21.52
C GLU A 376 -9.57 27.71 20.05
N VAL A 377 -9.03 26.77 19.27
CA VAL A 377 -9.48 26.53 17.89
C VAL A 377 -10.97 26.16 17.85
N ILE A 378 -11.43 25.31 18.77
CA ILE A 378 -12.83 24.89 18.84
C ILE A 378 -13.76 26.04 19.27
N LYS A 379 -13.34 26.90 20.20
CA LYS A 379 -14.09 28.12 20.56
C LYS A 379 -14.25 29.05 19.37
N GLU A 380 -13.18 29.25 18.60
CA GLU A 380 -13.23 30.10 17.42
C GLU A 380 -14.12 29.50 16.31
N LEU A 381 -14.08 28.19 16.11
CA LEU A 381 -15.01 27.49 15.22
C LEU A 381 -16.46 27.66 15.68
N LEU A 382 -16.74 27.56 16.98
CA LEU A 382 -18.08 27.77 17.52
C LEU A 382 -18.58 29.22 17.31
N ARG A 383 -17.67 30.20 17.36
CA ARG A 383 -17.98 31.62 17.13
C ARG A 383 -18.27 31.95 15.66
N THR A 384 -17.56 31.29 14.75
CA THR A 384 -17.59 31.59 13.30
C THR A 384 -18.57 30.73 12.51
N THR A 385 -19.02 29.60 13.07
CA THR A 385 -19.97 28.70 12.40
C THR A 385 -21.36 29.33 12.27
N HIS A 386 -21.97 29.22 11.07
CA HIS A 386 -23.32 29.70 10.81
C HIS A 386 -24.38 28.96 11.68
N PRO A 387 -25.40 29.66 12.21
CA PRO A 387 -26.43 29.07 13.08
C PRO A 387 -27.18 27.86 12.51
N ASP A 388 -27.28 27.74 11.18
CA ASP A 388 -27.93 26.61 10.49
C ASP A 388 -27.23 25.27 10.73
N HIS A 389 -25.99 25.28 11.22
CA HIS A 389 -25.25 24.08 11.61
C HIS A 389 -25.41 23.75 13.10
N HIS A 390 -26.63 23.85 13.63
CA HIS A 390 -26.94 23.66 15.05
C HIS A 390 -26.32 22.39 15.65
N HIS A 391 -26.49 21.23 15.00
CA HIS A 391 -25.94 19.96 15.49
C HIS A 391 -24.41 19.98 15.63
N PHE A 392 -23.72 20.63 14.69
CA PHE A 392 -22.26 20.76 14.76
C PHE A 392 -21.85 21.68 15.91
N CYS A 393 -22.55 22.80 16.13
CA CYS A 393 -22.32 23.67 17.28
C CYS A 393 -22.54 22.93 18.62
N VAL A 394 -23.53 22.03 18.69
CA VAL A 394 -23.74 21.16 19.85
C VAL A 394 -22.54 20.22 20.06
N ASP A 395 -22.03 19.60 18.99
CA ASP A 395 -20.83 18.74 19.07
C ASP A 395 -19.61 19.49 19.61
N LEU A 396 -19.37 20.73 19.14
CA LEU A 396 -18.27 21.57 19.62
C LEU A 396 -18.41 21.89 21.12
N ARG A 397 -19.63 22.21 21.58
CA ARG A 397 -19.90 22.46 23.01
C ARG A 397 -19.66 21.23 23.86
N VAL A 398 -20.04 20.04 23.38
CA VAL A 398 -19.77 18.77 24.09
C VAL A 398 -18.26 18.56 24.26
N ILE A 399 -17.46 18.83 23.23
CA ILE A 399 -15.99 18.77 23.36
C ILE A 399 -15.51 19.71 24.46
N LEU A 400 -15.89 20.99 24.41
CA LEU A 400 -15.47 21.99 25.41
C LEU A 400 -15.93 21.63 26.83
N TYR A 401 -17.13 21.07 26.96
CA TYR A 401 -17.66 20.58 28.23
C TYR A 401 -16.81 19.43 28.78
N ASN A 402 -16.50 18.41 27.97
CA ASN A 402 -15.67 17.28 28.38
C ASN A 402 -14.27 17.71 28.84
N LEU A 403 -13.72 18.74 28.19
CA LEU A 403 -12.43 19.32 28.57
C LEU A 403 -12.51 20.14 29.88
N GLY A 404 -13.70 20.64 30.25
CA GLY A 404 -13.90 21.48 31.43
C GLY A 404 -13.65 22.96 31.16
N VAL A 405 -13.69 23.36 29.88
CA VAL A 405 -13.39 24.73 29.41
C VAL A 405 -14.68 25.53 29.16
N ALA A 406 -15.82 24.85 29.05
CA ALA A 406 -17.11 25.53 28.94
C ALA A 406 -17.53 26.12 30.29
N GLU A 407 -17.81 27.43 30.33
CA GLU A 407 -18.51 28.05 31.46
C GLU A 407 -19.83 27.32 31.71
N SER A 408 -20.14 27.08 32.98
CA SER A 408 -21.33 26.38 33.47
C SER A 408 -22.64 27.14 33.21
N ASN A 409 -22.92 27.53 31.96
CA ASN A 409 -24.17 28.22 31.59
C ASN A 409 -25.31 27.24 31.23
N SER A 410 -25.23 25.98 31.67
CA SER A 410 -26.22 24.93 31.40
C SER A 410 -27.45 24.96 32.32
N ALA A 411 -27.54 25.87 33.29
CA ALA A 411 -28.69 25.93 34.21
C ALA A 411 -29.95 26.61 33.61
N ARG A 412 -30.00 26.91 32.30
CA ARG A 412 -31.12 27.67 31.69
C ARG A 412 -31.84 27.01 30.52
N LEU A 413 -31.57 25.75 30.19
CA LEU A 413 -32.26 25.06 29.09
C LEU A 413 -33.29 24.01 29.52
N GLU A 414 -33.45 23.71 30.81
CA GLU A 414 -34.48 22.77 31.30
C GLU A 414 -35.77 23.44 31.81
N SER A 415 -35.90 24.77 31.76
CA SER A 415 -37.09 25.48 32.28
C SER A 415 -38.01 26.06 31.20
N LYS A 416 -37.96 25.56 29.96
CA LYS A 416 -38.91 25.92 28.89
C LYS A 416 -39.40 24.70 28.12
N GLN A 417 -39.91 23.72 28.85
CA GLN A 417 -40.92 22.78 28.36
C GLN A 417 -41.70 22.27 29.58
N LYS A 418 -42.64 23.10 30.03
CA LYS A 418 -43.84 22.69 30.74
C LYS A 418 -45.02 23.37 30.07
#